data_AF-A0A1Y1M520-F1
#
_entry.id   AF-A0A1Y1M520-F1
#
_cell.length_a   1.000
_cell.length_b   1.000
_cell.length_c   1.000
_cell.angle_alpha   90.00
_cell.angle_beta   90.00
_cell.angle_gamma   90.00
#
_symmetry.space_group_name_H-M   'P 1'
#
loop_
_entity.id
_entity.type
_entity.pdbx_description
1 polymer ?
#
loop_
_entity_poly.entity_id
_entity_poly.type
_entity_poly.pdbx_seq_one_letter_code
_entity_poly.pdbx_strand_id
1 'polypeptide(L)'
;MKCGLLIFMLISTCQCQIGGLSQYRKDSASGSSNCILELRKEDVSVTKENDVVSVTWKNAPNFDHCNITLHLDIFDTTGQLYSANTSFPSHDIIFPFIGCKVYNLSLVATMNVSSVVRVTFPIAFTKEPSPPTCKTAEIGTSFAVLECALNDEESQCDLSELIIDCKTESGQEMRKIVNADLISVRIENMTACTNYTCVAIVKGSDGQLSHPSTSIPIETKEGVPDPPTLHNVSSITNTSFVIKWAAPTNINGVLTRYRITVAPKNARYYIPQNCSFDDRIPQEYEADPDISSLTVADALSYYEYEVFVEAKTFAYGPRSEVKRVLTTGGSMILYPVNRKMLSLI
;
A
#
# COMPACT_ATOMS: atom_id res chain seq x y z
N MET A 1 75.52 15.12 12.39
CA MET A 1 76.04 16.52 12.29
C MET A 1 74.86 17.39 11.99
N LYS A 2 74.25 17.94 13.04
CA LYS A 2 74.54 19.26 13.66
C LYS A 2 73.69 20.33 12.96
N CYS A 3 72.65 20.84 13.62
CA CYS A 3 72.70 21.89 14.67
C CYS A 3 72.68 23.26 13.97
N GLY A 4 71.57 24.00 14.03
CA GLY A 4 71.28 24.99 15.08
C GLY A 4 70.87 26.30 14.37
N LEU A 5 70.22 27.29 14.97
CA LEU A 5 69.88 27.55 16.36
C LEU A 5 68.91 28.77 16.44
N LEU A 6 67.94 28.70 17.36
CA LEU A 6 67.43 29.72 18.31
C LEU A 6 67.06 31.17 17.91
N ILE A 7 65.86 31.60 18.34
CA ILE A 7 65.52 32.63 19.39
C ILE A 7 63.97 32.82 19.38
N PHE A 8 63.16 32.31 20.33
CA PHE A 8 62.70 32.81 21.66
C PHE A 8 61.99 34.18 21.73
N MET A 9 60.70 34.16 22.13
CA MET A 9 59.94 35.08 23.02
C MET A 9 58.44 34.67 22.94
N LEU A 10 57.91 33.83 23.83
CA LEU A 10 57.18 34.17 25.08
C LEU A 10 55.97 35.11 24.88
N ILE A 11 54.75 34.59 25.09
CA ILE A 11 53.64 35.16 25.91
C ILE A 11 52.61 34.05 26.19
N SER A 12 52.65 33.56 27.43
CA SER A 12 51.53 33.26 28.34
C SER A 12 50.29 32.48 27.85
N THR A 13 50.33 31.16 28.00
CA THR A 13 49.16 30.29 28.16
C THR A 13 48.48 30.52 29.52
N CYS A 14 47.22 30.94 29.52
CA CYS A 14 46.42 31.04 30.74
C CYS A 14 45.88 29.65 31.11
N GLN A 15 46.58 28.97 32.02
CA GLN A 15 46.02 27.85 32.79
C GLN A 15 45.06 28.43 33.83
N CYS A 16 43.78 28.08 33.76
CA CYS A 16 42.88 28.29 34.88
C CYS A 16 43.10 27.13 35.87
N GLN A 17 44.06 27.31 36.78
CA GLN A 17 44.15 26.48 37.97
C GLN A 17 42.96 26.78 38.86
N ILE A 18 42.25 25.70 39.20
CA ILE A 18 41.28 25.61 40.28
C ILE A 18 42.02 25.99 41.57
N GLY A 19 41.80 27.21 42.02
CA GLY A 19 42.34 27.77 43.24
C GLY A 19 41.21 28.34 44.07
N GLY A 20 41.17 27.95 45.35
CA GLY A 20 40.46 28.69 46.39
C GLY A 20 39.06 28.18 46.70
N LEU A 21 39.00 27.19 47.59
CA LEU A 21 37.90 27.04 48.54
C LEU A 21 37.61 28.40 49.19
N SER A 22 36.55 29.09 48.77
CA SER A 22 35.89 30.09 49.62
C SER A 22 34.80 29.37 50.40
N GLN A 23 35.20 28.64 51.44
CA GLN A 23 34.29 28.31 52.53
C GLN A 23 33.92 29.62 53.21
N TYR A 24 32.69 30.08 53.01
CA TYR A 24 32.08 31.04 53.93
C TYR A 24 31.68 30.26 55.19
N ARG A 25 32.65 30.09 56.10
CA ARG A 25 32.44 29.53 57.43
C ARG A 25 31.89 30.62 58.33
N LYS A 26 30.58 30.60 58.58
CA LYS A 26 29.98 31.31 59.71
C LYS A 26 29.92 30.32 60.87
N ASP A 27 30.97 30.27 61.67
CA ASP A 27 30.95 29.54 62.94
C ASP A 27 30.08 30.33 63.93
N SER A 28 28.83 29.90 64.08
CA SER A 28 28.01 30.21 65.25
C SER A 28 27.58 28.90 65.88
N ALA A 29 28.20 28.56 67.01
CA ALA A 29 27.79 27.48 67.87
C ALA A 29 26.41 27.81 68.49
N SER A 30 25.36 27.19 67.96
CA SER A 30 24.13 26.85 68.67
C SER A 30 23.49 25.70 67.90
N GLY A 31 23.09 24.63 68.60
CA GLY A 31 22.51 23.44 67.96
C GLY A 31 21.29 23.79 67.08
N SER A 32 21.49 23.75 65.76
CA SER A 32 20.42 23.52 64.78
C SER A 32 21.01 22.68 63.66
N SER A 33 20.43 21.51 63.42
CA SER A 33 20.68 20.70 62.23
C SER A 33 20.65 21.58 60.98
N ASN A 34 21.80 21.73 60.30
CA ASN A 34 21.88 22.47 59.06
C ASN A 34 21.10 21.71 57.98
N CYS A 35 19.89 22.17 57.73
CA CYS A 35 19.01 21.61 56.72
C CYS A 35 19.50 21.98 55.31
N ILE A 36 19.97 21.00 54.55
CA ILE A 36 20.39 21.15 53.15
C ILE A 36 19.30 20.56 52.27
N LEU A 37 18.72 21.39 51.40
CA LEU A 37 17.76 20.95 50.39
C LEU A 37 18.51 20.67 49.08
N GLU A 38 18.74 19.40 48.78
CA GLU A 38 19.39 18.98 47.53
C GLU A 38 18.49 18.00 46.78
N LEU A 39 18.17 18.33 45.53
CA LEU A 39 17.39 17.50 44.62
C LEU A 39 18.09 17.47 43.27
N ARG A 40 18.56 16.29 42.86
CA ARG A 40 19.27 16.11 41.59
C ARG A 40 18.45 15.29 40.62
N LYS A 41 18.62 15.62 39.33
CA LYS A 41 17.93 14.91 38.24
C LYS A 41 18.35 13.44 38.14
N GLU A 42 19.58 13.11 38.54
CA GLU A 42 20.17 11.77 38.46
C GLU A 42 19.58 10.77 39.47
N ASP A 43 19.09 11.27 40.61
CA ASP A 43 18.51 10.48 41.70
C ASP A 43 17.05 10.09 41.46
N VAL A 44 16.44 10.58 40.38
CA VAL A 44 15.03 10.34 40.03
C VAL A 44 14.96 9.69 38.65
N SER A 45 14.19 8.61 38.54
CA SER A 45 13.80 7.99 37.28
C SER A 45 12.33 8.25 36.99
N VAL A 46 12.04 8.58 35.74
CA VAL A 46 10.68 8.72 35.23
C VAL A 46 10.48 7.65 34.17
N THR A 47 9.48 6.79 34.36
CA THR A 47 9.10 5.75 33.41
C THR A 47 7.66 5.96 32.97
N LYS A 48 7.34 5.58 31.73
CA LYS A 48 5.97 5.59 31.19
C LYS A 48 5.57 4.18 30.80
N GLU A 49 4.39 3.75 31.23
CA GLU A 49 3.81 2.46 30.85
C GLU A 49 2.29 2.55 30.92
N ASN A 50 1.58 2.19 29.83
CA ASN A 50 0.11 2.14 29.77
C ASN A 50 -0.61 3.35 30.39
N ASP A 51 -0.28 4.56 29.89
CA ASP A 51 -0.80 5.86 30.37
C ASP A 51 -0.46 6.24 31.82
N VAL A 52 0.36 5.43 32.51
CA VAL A 52 0.87 5.70 33.85
C VAL A 52 2.27 6.27 33.75
N VAL A 53 2.50 7.39 34.44
CA VAL A 53 3.85 7.93 34.66
C VAL A 53 4.27 7.60 36.07
N SER A 54 5.30 6.78 36.20
CA SER A 54 5.90 6.44 37.49
C SER A 54 7.14 7.27 37.71
N VAL A 55 7.13 8.06 38.78
CA VAL A 55 8.30 8.78 39.28
C VAL A 55 8.89 7.94 40.41
N THR A 56 10.10 7.45 40.24
CA THR A 56 10.79 6.55 41.17
C THR A 56 12.09 7.18 41.65
N TRP A 57 12.35 7.06 42.95
CA TRP A 57 13.58 7.55 43.56
C TRP A 57 14.63 6.43 43.55
N LYS A 58 15.78 6.67 42.92
CA LYS A 58 16.89 5.70 42.88
C LYS A 58 17.65 5.68 44.20
N ASN A 59 17.80 6.84 44.80
CA ASN A 59 18.43 7.04 46.11
C ASN A 59 17.42 7.73 47.03
N ALA A 60 17.42 7.36 48.31
CA ALA A 60 16.66 8.10 49.30
C ALA A 60 17.22 9.52 49.38
N PRO A 61 16.41 10.56 49.14
CA PRO A 61 16.89 11.92 49.23
C PRO A 61 17.34 12.23 50.67
N ASN A 62 18.51 12.84 50.82
CA ASN A 62 19.06 13.17 52.13
C ASN A 62 18.37 14.42 52.68
N PHE A 63 17.42 14.20 53.60
CA PHE A 63 16.57 15.23 54.21
C PHE A 63 16.74 15.30 55.73
N ASP A 64 17.97 15.10 56.23
CA ASP A 64 18.28 15.02 57.65
C ASP A 64 17.68 16.18 58.48
N HIS A 65 16.72 15.83 59.35
CA HIS A 65 16.06 16.72 60.32
C HIS A 65 15.28 17.92 59.73
N CYS A 66 14.82 17.84 58.48
CA CYS A 66 14.09 18.93 57.80
C CYS A 66 12.63 18.59 57.52
N ASN A 67 11.73 19.57 57.70
CA ASN A 67 10.36 19.47 57.21
C ASN A 67 10.34 19.84 55.72
N ILE A 68 10.36 18.83 54.85
CA ILE A 68 10.38 19.00 53.39
C ILE A 68 9.07 18.48 52.82
N THR A 69 8.45 19.30 51.97
CA THR A 69 7.28 18.91 51.19
C THR A 69 7.69 18.75 49.74
N LEU A 70 7.32 17.61 49.15
CA LEU A 70 7.54 17.34 47.74
C LEU A 70 6.23 17.50 46.98
N HIS A 71 6.27 18.27 45.91
CA HIS A 71 5.18 18.44 44.97
C HIS A 71 5.61 17.97 43.59
N LEU A 72 4.65 17.40 42.87
CA LEU A 72 4.80 16.97 41.50
C LEU A 72 3.83 17.75 40.63
N ASP A 73 4.38 18.53 39.73
CA ASP A 73 3.63 19.37 38.80
C ASP A 73 3.77 18.82 37.38
N ILE A 74 2.68 18.80 36.61
CA ILE A 74 2.74 18.55 35.16
C ILE A 74 2.31 19.82 34.43
N PHE A 75 3.10 20.21 33.45
CA PHE A 75 2.81 21.34 32.58
C PHE A 75 2.65 20.90 31.13
N ASP A 76 1.77 21.59 30.40
CA ASP A 76 1.78 21.62 28.93
C ASP A 76 2.13 23.03 28.41
N THR A 77 1.88 23.30 27.12
CA THR A 77 2.10 24.63 26.53
C THR A 77 1.10 25.70 27.01
N THR A 78 0.00 25.30 27.64
CA THR A 78 -1.06 26.19 28.12
C THR A 78 -0.93 26.53 29.61
N GLY A 79 -0.24 25.68 30.39
CA GLY A 79 0.07 25.95 31.79
C GLY A 79 0.22 24.70 32.64
N GLN A 80 0.02 24.84 33.95
CA GLN A 80 0.03 23.73 34.90
C GLN A 80 -1.29 22.96 34.84
N LEU A 81 -1.21 21.67 34.54
CA LEU A 81 -2.37 20.78 34.38
C LEU A 81 -2.63 19.90 35.60
N TYR A 82 -1.56 19.57 36.35
CA TYR A 82 -1.63 18.68 37.49
C TYR A 82 -0.67 19.15 38.59
N SER A 83 -1.07 18.94 39.84
CA SER A 83 -0.28 19.24 41.03
C SER A 83 -0.67 18.26 42.13
N ALA A 84 0.28 17.49 42.65
CA ALA A 84 0.03 16.60 43.77
C ALA A 84 1.19 16.56 44.75
N ASN A 85 0.90 16.25 46.01
CA ASN A 85 1.94 15.95 46.99
C ASN A 85 2.48 14.56 46.70
N THR A 86 3.79 14.40 46.78
CA THR A 86 4.47 13.12 46.54
C THR A 86 5.39 12.76 47.71
N SER A 87 5.72 11.48 47.84
CA SER A 87 6.61 10.96 48.87
C SER A 87 7.48 9.86 48.31
N PHE A 88 8.60 9.58 48.98
CA PHE A 88 9.43 8.40 48.71
C PHE A 88 8.64 7.09 48.96
N PRO A 89 8.88 5.98 48.23
CA PRO A 89 9.91 5.73 47.20
C PRO A 89 9.45 5.94 45.75
N SER A 90 8.15 6.08 45.53
CA SER A 90 7.59 6.24 44.18
C SER A 90 6.25 6.95 44.22
N HIS A 91 5.86 7.48 43.07
CA HIS A 91 4.55 8.08 42.86
C HIS A 91 4.11 7.83 41.43
N ASP A 92 2.91 7.26 41.31
CA ASP A 92 2.31 6.93 40.03
C ASP A 92 1.24 7.96 39.69
N ILE A 93 1.30 8.47 38.48
CA ILE A 93 0.36 9.46 37.96
C ILE A 93 -0.44 8.80 36.86
N ILE A 94 -1.75 8.84 37.01
CA ILE A 94 -2.70 8.51 35.95
C ILE A 94 -3.35 9.82 35.55
N PHE A 95 -3.08 10.25 34.32
CA PHE A 95 -3.62 11.48 33.74
C PHE A 95 -3.97 11.17 32.29
N PRO A 96 -5.04 11.75 31.72
CA PRO A 96 -5.41 11.54 30.31
C PRO A 96 -4.41 12.26 29.38
N PHE A 97 -3.22 11.69 29.26
CA PHE A 97 -2.18 12.22 28.39
C PHE A 97 -2.58 12.06 26.92
N ILE A 98 -2.36 13.12 26.15
CA ILE A 98 -2.61 13.12 24.71
C ILE A 98 -1.32 12.68 24.01
N GLY A 99 -1.43 11.72 23.10
CA GLY A 99 -0.30 11.12 22.38
C GLY A 99 0.62 12.15 21.73
N CYS A 100 0.07 13.12 20.98
CA CYS A 100 0.89 14.12 20.27
C CYS A 100 1.24 15.38 21.08
N LYS A 101 1.27 15.30 22.42
CA LYS A 101 1.71 16.40 23.28
C LYS A 101 2.95 16.07 24.07
N VAL A 102 3.83 17.06 24.19
CA VAL A 102 4.98 17.02 25.10
C VAL A 102 4.58 17.70 26.40
N TYR A 103 4.72 16.97 27.49
CA TYR A 103 4.48 17.47 28.84
C TYR A 103 5.81 17.66 29.58
N ASN A 104 5.86 18.62 30.48
CA ASN A 104 7.00 18.85 31.36
C ASN A 104 6.62 18.47 32.79
N LEU A 105 7.18 17.36 33.28
CA LEU A 105 7.00 16.92 34.65
C LEU A 105 8.06 17.61 35.52
N SER A 106 7.62 18.37 36.53
CA SER A 106 8.49 19.07 37.47
C SER A 106 8.29 18.55 38.88
N LEU A 107 9.36 18.04 39.47
CA LEU A 107 9.41 17.65 40.86
C LEU A 107 10.00 18.80 41.67
N VAL A 108 9.25 19.25 42.67
CA VAL A 108 9.53 20.45 43.46
C VAL A 108 9.70 20.04 44.91
N ALA A 109 10.85 20.32 45.50
CA ALA A 109 11.08 20.17 46.93
C ALA A 109 11.05 21.56 47.59
N THR A 110 10.26 21.71 48.66
CA THR A 110 10.14 22.97 49.40
C THR A 110 10.53 22.77 50.86
N MET A 111 11.35 23.67 51.40
CA MET A 111 11.82 23.66 52.78
C MET A 111 11.57 25.01 53.45
N ASN A 112 10.91 24.99 54.62
CA ASN A 112 10.65 26.15 55.50
C ASN A 112 10.35 27.46 54.73
N VAL A 113 9.32 27.40 53.87
CA VAL A 113 8.66 28.52 53.15
C VAL A 113 9.58 29.39 52.26
N SER A 114 10.88 29.11 52.16
CA SER A 114 11.86 30.01 51.51
C SER A 114 12.81 29.32 50.53
N SER A 115 13.07 28.03 50.70
CA SER A 115 13.95 27.28 49.79
C SER A 115 13.12 26.35 48.90
N VAL A 116 13.24 26.52 47.58
CA VAL A 116 12.57 25.71 46.57
C VAL A 116 13.60 25.18 45.59
N VAL A 117 13.65 23.86 45.38
CA VAL A 117 14.48 23.23 44.34
C VAL A 117 13.56 22.47 43.38
N ARG A 118 13.79 22.61 42.07
CA ARG A 118 12.97 21.99 41.02
C ARG A 118 13.85 21.21 40.05
N VAL A 119 13.41 20.00 39.69
CA VAL A 119 13.97 19.23 38.58
C VAL A 119 12.87 18.91 37.58
N THR A 120 13.16 19.06 36.29
CA THR A 120 12.17 18.91 35.22
C THR A 120 12.58 17.84 34.20
N PHE A 121 11.59 17.05 33.79
CA PHE A 121 11.70 15.95 32.84
C PHE A 121 10.69 16.16 31.70
N PRO A 122 11.13 16.31 30.45
CA PRO A 122 10.23 16.27 29.32
C PRO A 122 9.73 14.84 29.11
N ILE A 123 8.43 14.67 28.98
CA ILE A 123 7.79 13.39 28.66
C ILE A 123 6.89 13.58 27.44
N ALA A 124 7.11 12.74 26.43
CA ALA A 124 6.27 12.67 25.25
C ALA A 124 5.49 11.36 25.29
N PHE A 125 4.19 11.46 25.05
CA PHE A 125 3.36 10.29 24.83
C PHE A 125 3.33 9.97 23.34
N THR A 126 2.79 8.82 23.00
CA THR A 126 2.49 8.39 21.64
C THR A 126 1.30 7.48 21.81
N LYS A 127 0.23 7.73 21.07
CA LYS A 127 -0.99 6.94 21.20
C LYS A 127 -1.39 6.45 19.82
N GLU A 128 -1.81 5.19 19.74
CA GLU A 128 -2.28 4.64 18.48
C GLU A 128 -3.55 5.39 18.03
N PRO A 129 -3.64 5.80 16.76
CA PRO A 129 -4.87 6.39 16.24
C PRO A 129 -6.02 5.39 16.26
N SER A 130 -7.23 5.92 16.32
CA SER A 130 -8.45 5.12 16.20
C SER A 130 -8.55 4.49 14.80
N PRO A 131 -9.01 3.22 14.67
CA PRO A 131 -9.15 2.58 13.37
C PRO A 131 -10.13 3.32 12.44
N PRO A 132 -9.82 3.46 11.15
CA PRO A 132 -10.70 4.12 10.21
C PRO A 132 -11.96 3.28 9.93
N THR A 133 -13.06 3.94 9.57
CA THR A 133 -14.29 3.27 9.11
C THR A 133 -14.44 3.47 7.62
N CYS A 134 -14.30 2.40 6.84
CA CYS A 134 -14.39 2.45 5.38
C CYS A 134 -15.55 1.60 4.86
N LYS A 135 -16.21 2.09 3.82
CA LYS A 135 -17.30 1.41 3.10
C LYS A 135 -17.03 1.45 1.59
N THR A 136 -17.56 0.47 0.88
CA THR A 136 -17.44 0.42 -0.59
C THR A 136 -18.46 1.37 -1.22
N ALA A 137 -18.00 2.28 -2.08
CA ALA A 137 -18.83 3.24 -2.80
C ALA A 137 -19.10 2.81 -4.24
N GLU A 138 -18.09 2.29 -4.94
CA GLU A 138 -18.21 1.81 -6.32
C GLU A 138 -17.35 0.56 -6.53
N ILE A 139 -17.85 -0.36 -7.36
CA ILE A 139 -17.13 -1.54 -7.79
C ILE A 139 -17.13 -1.61 -9.32
N GLY A 140 -15.94 -1.70 -9.89
CA GLY A 140 -15.68 -1.92 -11.31
C GLY A 140 -15.19 -3.34 -11.59
N THR A 141 -14.74 -3.56 -12.83
CA THR A 141 -14.14 -4.83 -13.25
C THR A 141 -12.69 -4.95 -12.81
N SER A 142 -11.95 -3.85 -12.75
CA SER A 142 -10.54 -3.81 -12.34
C SER A 142 -10.23 -2.76 -11.28
N PHE A 143 -11.26 -2.24 -10.63
CA PHE A 143 -11.12 -1.20 -9.62
C PHE A 143 -12.23 -1.27 -8.57
N ALA A 144 -11.98 -0.67 -7.42
CA ALA A 144 -12.99 -0.35 -6.41
C ALA A 144 -12.74 1.04 -5.83
N VAL A 145 -13.80 1.72 -5.41
CA VAL A 145 -13.74 3.01 -4.72
C VAL A 145 -14.24 2.82 -3.30
N LEU A 146 -13.41 3.17 -2.33
CA LEU A 146 -13.74 3.16 -0.90
C LEU A 146 -13.96 4.58 -0.40
N GLU A 147 -14.96 4.76 0.46
CA GLU A 147 -15.17 5.97 1.24
C GLU A 147 -14.82 5.67 2.70
N CYS A 148 -13.85 6.41 3.24
CA CYS A 148 -13.30 6.24 4.58
C CYS A 148 -13.57 7.46 5.45
N ALA A 149 -13.95 7.21 6.70
CA ALA A 149 -14.06 8.21 7.75
C ALA A 149 -12.94 7.97 8.78
N LEU A 150 -12.20 9.03 9.07
CA LEU A 150 -11.10 9.05 10.02
C LEU A 150 -11.54 9.81 11.27
N ASN A 151 -12.06 9.09 12.25
CA ASN A 151 -12.50 9.68 13.51
C ASN A 151 -11.48 9.27 14.58
N ASP A 152 -10.55 10.16 14.90
CA ASP A 152 -9.57 9.90 15.94
C ASP A 152 -9.82 10.77 17.19
N GLU A 153 -10.64 10.22 18.09
CA GLU A 153 -10.94 10.87 19.38
C GLU A 153 -9.84 10.60 20.43
N GLU A 154 -9.04 9.55 20.20
CA GLU A 154 -8.11 9.02 21.19
C GLU A 154 -6.70 9.60 21.09
N SER A 155 -6.06 9.58 19.90
CA SER A 155 -4.68 10.06 19.78
C SER A 155 -4.60 11.58 19.61
N GLN A 156 -5.62 12.17 18.99
CA GLN A 156 -5.72 13.60 18.62
C GLN A 156 -4.48 14.09 17.85
N CYS A 157 -3.78 13.17 17.20
CA CYS A 157 -2.64 13.45 16.35
C CYS A 157 -3.12 13.83 14.96
N ASP A 158 -2.39 14.72 14.28
CA ASP A 158 -2.59 14.91 12.84
C ASP A 158 -2.32 13.58 12.13
N LEU A 159 -3.22 13.18 11.24
CA LEU A 159 -3.13 11.94 10.47
C LEU A 159 -2.37 12.22 9.17
N SER A 160 -1.38 11.37 8.85
CA SER A 160 -0.50 11.59 7.70
C SER A 160 -0.84 10.69 6.51
N GLU A 161 -1.12 9.41 6.75
CA GLU A 161 -1.30 8.41 5.69
C GLU A 161 -2.50 7.50 5.99
N LEU A 162 -3.29 7.21 4.96
CA LEU A 162 -4.28 6.15 4.94
C LEU A 162 -3.78 5.01 4.05
N ILE A 163 -3.68 3.83 4.63
CA ILE A 163 -3.14 2.62 4.03
C ILE A 163 -4.29 1.63 3.86
N ILE A 164 -4.48 1.13 2.65
CA ILE A 164 -5.47 0.09 2.34
C ILE A 164 -4.71 -1.14 1.88
N ASP A 165 -4.85 -2.22 2.64
CA ASP A 165 -4.30 -3.53 2.32
C ASP A 165 -5.43 -4.47 1.92
N CYS A 166 -5.34 -5.01 0.70
CA CYS A 166 -6.31 -5.94 0.14
C CYS A 166 -5.64 -7.28 -0.14
N LYS A 167 -6.33 -8.37 0.18
CA LYS A 167 -5.88 -9.73 -0.12
C LYS A 167 -6.97 -10.56 -0.79
N THR A 168 -6.59 -11.44 -1.71
CA THR A 168 -7.49 -12.45 -2.29
C THR A 168 -7.34 -13.80 -1.57
N GLU A 169 -8.29 -14.71 -1.79
CA GLU A 169 -8.17 -16.10 -1.34
C GLU A 169 -7.00 -16.85 -2.00
N SER A 170 -6.65 -16.45 -3.23
CA SER A 170 -5.49 -16.99 -3.96
C SER A 170 -4.13 -16.47 -3.43
N GLY A 171 -4.14 -15.55 -2.46
CA GLY A 171 -2.93 -14.99 -1.85
C GLY A 171 -2.33 -13.79 -2.59
N GLN A 172 -3.06 -13.19 -3.54
CA GLN A 172 -2.65 -11.92 -4.15
C GLN A 172 -2.85 -10.80 -3.14
N GLU A 173 -1.78 -10.08 -2.82
CA GLU A 173 -1.81 -8.93 -1.91
C GLU A 173 -1.62 -7.62 -2.68
N MET A 174 -2.33 -6.58 -2.26
CA MET A 174 -2.28 -5.25 -2.84
C MET A 174 -2.27 -4.23 -1.71
N ARG A 175 -1.39 -3.23 -1.83
CA ARG A 175 -1.28 -2.12 -0.89
C ARG A 175 -1.44 -0.80 -1.60
N LYS A 176 -2.33 0.05 -1.11
CA LYS A 176 -2.54 1.42 -1.57
C LYS A 176 -2.29 2.38 -0.41
N ILE A 177 -1.44 3.37 -0.62
CA ILE A 177 -1.16 4.42 0.37
C ILE A 177 -1.60 5.75 -0.24
N VAL A 178 -2.37 6.52 0.52
CA VAL A 178 -2.81 7.86 0.18
C VAL A 178 -2.64 8.79 1.38
N ASN A 179 -2.72 10.11 1.17
CA ASN A 179 -2.79 11.06 2.27
C ASN A 179 -4.10 10.84 3.06
N ALA A 180 -4.03 10.91 4.39
CA ALA A 180 -5.20 10.83 5.27
C ALA A 180 -6.28 11.90 5.00
N ASP A 181 -5.94 13.03 4.38
CA ASP A 181 -6.91 14.05 3.92
C ASP A 181 -7.90 13.51 2.87
N LEU A 182 -7.55 12.41 2.19
CA LEU A 182 -8.37 11.79 1.16
C LEU A 182 -9.32 10.75 1.77
N ILE A 183 -10.58 11.14 1.88
CA ILE A 183 -11.66 10.25 2.33
C ILE A 183 -12.20 9.33 1.23
N SER A 184 -11.91 9.59 -0.05
CA SER A 184 -12.32 8.74 -1.17
C SER A 184 -11.09 8.17 -1.85
N VAL A 185 -10.99 6.84 -1.85
CA VAL A 185 -9.79 6.13 -2.34
C VAL A 185 -10.16 5.17 -3.44
N ARG A 186 -9.55 5.36 -4.61
CA ARG A 186 -9.66 4.46 -5.75
C ARG A 186 -8.51 3.46 -5.76
N ILE A 187 -8.87 2.17 -5.73
CA ILE A 187 -7.97 1.03 -5.87
C ILE A 187 -8.08 0.55 -7.31
N GLU A 188 -6.95 0.48 -8.02
CA GLU A 188 -6.90 0.07 -9.43
C GLU A 188 -6.11 -1.24 -9.58
N ASN A 189 -6.11 -1.80 -10.80
CA ASN A 189 -5.42 -3.05 -11.15
C ASN A 189 -5.89 -4.26 -10.32
N MET A 190 -7.15 -4.25 -9.93
CA MET A 190 -7.79 -5.43 -9.36
C MET A 190 -8.10 -6.44 -10.47
N THR A 191 -8.06 -7.72 -10.12
CA THR A 191 -8.44 -8.81 -11.03
C THR A 191 -9.96 -8.87 -11.09
N ALA A 192 -10.51 -9.05 -12.29
CA ALA A 192 -11.95 -9.15 -12.50
C ALA A 192 -12.52 -10.46 -11.98
N CYS A 193 -13.82 -10.48 -11.65
CA CYS A 193 -14.52 -11.64 -11.09
C CYS A 193 -13.77 -12.30 -9.92
N THR A 194 -13.24 -11.48 -9.00
CA THR A 194 -12.37 -11.93 -7.91
C THR A 194 -12.82 -11.33 -6.58
N ASN A 195 -12.80 -12.17 -5.53
CA ASN A 195 -13.10 -11.76 -4.16
C ASN A 195 -11.84 -11.24 -3.44
N TYR A 196 -11.95 -10.02 -2.94
CA TYR A 196 -10.95 -9.33 -2.14
C TYR A 196 -11.49 -9.09 -0.73
N THR A 197 -10.59 -9.22 0.23
CA THR A 197 -10.79 -8.83 1.63
C THR A 197 -9.84 -7.68 1.91
N CYS A 198 -10.36 -6.47 2.05
CA CYS A 198 -9.55 -5.28 2.31
C CYS A 198 -9.67 -4.81 3.75
N VAL A 199 -8.62 -4.19 4.27
CA VAL A 199 -8.60 -3.48 5.56
C VAL A 199 -7.92 -2.13 5.38
N ALA A 200 -8.35 -1.14 6.14
CA ALA A 200 -7.75 0.19 6.17
C ALA A 200 -7.03 0.43 7.50
N ILE A 201 -5.88 1.07 7.43
CA ILE A 201 -5.02 1.43 8.57
C ILE A 201 -4.66 2.90 8.39
N VAL A 202 -4.73 3.68 9.46
CA VAL A 202 -4.29 5.08 9.42
C VAL A 202 -3.01 5.25 10.22
N LYS A 203 -2.16 6.17 9.75
CA LYS A 203 -0.90 6.51 10.39
C LYS A 203 -0.93 7.94 10.92
N GLY A 204 -0.58 8.09 12.19
CA GLY A 204 -0.38 9.39 12.82
C GLY A 204 0.94 10.05 12.40
N SER A 205 1.01 11.37 12.56
CA SER A 205 2.23 12.17 12.36
C SER A 205 3.36 11.79 13.32
N ASP A 206 3.05 11.18 14.47
CA ASP A 206 4.00 10.59 15.41
C ASP A 206 4.55 9.22 14.93
N GLY A 207 4.05 8.70 13.81
CA GLY A 207 4.46 7.45 13.19
C GLY A 207 3.70 6.22 13.66
N GLN A 208 2.78 6.35 14.63
CA GLN A 208 1.98 5.24 15.14
C GLN A 208 0.91 4.83 14.13
N LEU A 209 0.68 3.51 14.02
CA LEU A 209 -0.35 2.93 13.16
C LEU A 209 -1.56 2.55 14.01
N SER A 210 -2.76 2.77 13.47
CA SER A 210 -3.98 2.25 14.07
C SER A 210 -4.04 0.72 13.96
N HIS A 211 -4.91 0.10 14.75
CA HIS A 211 -5.39 -1.24 14.39
C HIS A 211 -6.09 -1.21 13.01
N PRO A 212 -6.13 -2.34 12.28
CA PRO A 212 -6.87 -2.45 11.05
C PRO A 212 -8.37 -2.19 11.26
N SER A 213 -9.00 -1.57 10.28
CA SER A 213 -10.45 -1.40 10.22
C SER A 213 -11.16 -2.75 10.24
N THR A 214 -12.48 -2.71 10.40
CA THR A 214 -13.32 -3.85 10.03
C THR A 214 -13.05 -4.25 8.57
N SER A 215 -13.10 -5.56 8.31
CA SER A 215 -12.91 -6.11 6.98
C SER A 215 -13.92 -5.57 5.98
N ILE A 216 -13.44 -5.24 4.77
CA ILE A 216 -14.19 -4.66 3.67
C ILE A 216 -14.19 -5.69 2.52
N PRO A 217 -15.25 -6.50 2.38
CA PRO A 217 -15.36 -7.45 1.28
C PRO A 217 -15.64 -6.71 -0.03
N ILE A 218 -14.91 -7.07 -1.08
CA ILE A 218 -15.06 -6.52 -2.43
C ILE A 218 -15.07 -7.67 -3.42
N GLU A 219 -16.15 -7.82 -4.18
CA GLU A 219 -16.24 -8.75 -5.31
C GLU A 219 -16.22 -7.93 -6.60
N THR A 220 -15.14 -8.00 -7.37
CA THR A 220 -15.03 -7.24 -8.63
C THR A 220 -16.00 -7.78 -9.68
N LYS A 221 -16.51 -6.87 -10.53
CA LYS A 221 -17.41 -7.26 -11.62
C LYS A 221 -16.70 -8.15 -12.63
N GLU A 222 -17.48 -8.96 -13.35
CA GLU A 222 -16.96 -9.69 -14.50
C GLU A 222 -16.42 -8.73 -15.56
N GLY A 223 -15.22 -9.05 -16.06
CA GLY A 223 -14.55 -8.42 -17.18
C GLY A 223 -14.72 -9.24 -18.45
N VAL A 224 -14.30 -8.65 -19.58
CA VAL A 224 -14.21 -9.41 -20.84
C VAL A 224 -12.94 -10.28 -20.82
N PRO A 225 -12.94 -11.44 -21.49
CA PRO A 225 -11.74 -12.27 -21.59
C PRO A 225 -10.63 -11.59 -22.38
N ASP A 226 -9.40 -12.03 -22.14
CA ASP A 226 -8.29 -11.75 -23.03
C ASP A 226 -8.51 -12.40 -24.43
N PRO A 227 -7.71 -12.03 -25.45
CA PRO A 227 -7.78 -12.68 -26.75
C PRO A 227 -7.49 -14.19 -26.65
N PRO A 228 -8.30 -15.05 -27.28
CA PRO A 228 -7.94 -16.45 -27.49
C PRO A 228 -6.63 -16.58 -28.27
N THR A 229 -5.89 -17.65 -28.03
CA THR A 229 -4.68 -17.93 -28.81
C THR A 229 -5.04 -18.73 -30.05
N LEU A 230 -5.00 -18.09 -31.23
CA LEU A 230 -5.29 -18.74 -32.50
C LEU A 230 -4.06 -19.48 -33.04
N HIS A 231 -4.14 -20.81 -33.18
CA HIS A 231 -3.09 -21.62 -33.77
C HIS A 231 -3.06 -21.51 -35.30
N ASN A 232 -2.00 -22.04 -35.91
CA ASN A 232 -1.91 -22.09 -37.36
C ASN A 232 -3.03 -22.97 -37.95
N VAL A 233 -3.65 -22.50 -39.04
CA VAL A 233 -4.68 -23.23 -39.77
C VAL A 233 -4.08 -24.49 -40.38
N SER A 234 -4.79 -25.61 -40.29
CA SER A 234 -4.32 -26.93 -40.71
C SER A 234 -5.30 -27.64 -41.64
N SER A 235 -4.89 -28.78 -42.20
CA SER A 235 -5.74 -29.64 -43.05
C SER A 235 -6.41 -28.88 -44.21
N ILE A 236 -5.63 -28.00 -44.86
CA ILE A 236 -6.13 -27.11 -45.91
C ILE A 236 -6.31 -27.91 -47.20
N THR A 237 -7.53 -27.92 -47.72
CA THR A 237 -7.92 -28.52 -48.99
C THR A 237 -8.43 -27.42 -49.93
N ASN A 238 -9.01 -27.83 -51.07
CA ASN A 238 -9.62 -26.90 -52.00
C ASN A 238 -11.02 -26.44 -51.55
N THR A 239 -11.64 -27.12 -50.57
CA THR A 239 -12.99 -26.79 -50.09
C THR A 239 -13.11 -26.79 -48.57
N SER A 240 -12.02 -26.97 -47.84
CA SER A 240 -12.07 -27.00 -46.37
C SER A 240 -10.73 -26.66 -45.73
N PHE A 241 -10.80 -26.24 -44.47
CA PHE A 241 -9.63 -26.10 -43.60
C PHE A 241 -10.05 -26.17 -42.13
N VAL A 242 -9.10 -26.47 -41.25
CA VAL A 242 -9.35 -26.63 -39.81
C VAL A 242 -8.68 -25.50 -39.04
N ILE A 243 -9.48 -24.84 -38.21
CA ILE A 243 -9.07 -23.77 -37.29
C ILE A 243 -8.98 -24.38 -35.89
N LYS A 244 -7.91 -24.06 -35.15
CA LYS A 244 -7.75 -24.46 -33.75
C LYS A 244 -7.33 -23.28 -32.90
N TRP A 245 -7.86 -23.18 -31.69
CA TRP A 245 -7.52 -22.12 -30.74
C TRP A 245 -7.36 -22.68 -29.33
N ALA A 246 -6.67 -21.93 -28.48
CA ALA A 246 -6.62 -22.17 -27.05
C ALA A 246 -7.38 -21.05 -26.30
N ALA A 247 -7.85 -21.38 -25.10
CA ALA A 247 -8.56 -20.43 -24.24
C ALA A 247 -7.70 -19.20 -23.91
N PRO A 248 -8.35 -18.04 -23.63
CA PRO A 248 -7.66 -16.86 -23.13
C PRO A 248 -6.85 -17.15 -21.87
N THR A 249 -5.73 -16.45 -21.69
CA THR A 249 -4.91 -16.57 -20.47
C THR A 249 -5.67 -16.10 -19.23
N ASN A 250 -6.36 -14.96 -19.33
CA ASN A 250 -7.27 -14.49 -18.30
C ASN A 250 -8.69 -14.44 -18.85
N ILE A 251 -9.59 -15.23 -18.25
CA ILE A 251 -11.01 -15.24 -18.64
C ILE A 251 -11.74 -14.03 -18.06
N ASN A 252 -11.32 -13.54 -16.89
CA ASN A 252 -11.92 -12.37 -16.21
C ASN A 252 -13.41 -12.53 -15.87
N GLY A 253 -13.92 -13.77 -15.77
CA GLY A 253 -15.33 -14.08 -15.55
C GLY A 253 -15.61 -15.54 -15.86
N VAL A 254 -16.87 -15.86 -16.17
CA VAL A 254 -17.27 -17.20 -16.64
C VAL A 254 -17.27 -17.21 -18.17
N LEU A 255 -16.42 -18.04 -18.78
CA LEU A 255 -16.40 -18.20 -20.24
C LEU A 255 -17.70 -18.86 -20.71
N THR A 256 -18.47 -18.17 -21.56
CA THR A 256 -19.78 -18.64 -22.04
C THR A 256 -19.75 -19.14 -23.48
N ARG A 257 -18.99 -18.50 -24.37
CA ARG A 257 -18.92 -18.85 -25.81
C ARG A 257 -17.60 -18.38 -26.43
N TYR A 258 -17.26 -18.96 -27.58
CA TYR A 258 -16.37 -18.39 -28.58
C TYR A 258 -17.14 -17.92 -29.81
N ARG A 259 -16.64 -16.88 -30.47
CA ARG A 259 -17.03 -16.49 -31.84
C ARG A 259 -15.83 -16.61 -32.76
N ILE A 260 -15.98 -17.37 -33.84
CA ILE A 260 -14.97 -17.57 -34.88
C ILE A 260 -15.46 -16.85 -36.12
N THR A 261 -14.70 -15.89 -36.61
CA THR A 261 -15.02 -15.16 -37.85
C THR A 261 -14.09 -15.63 -38.96
N VAL A 262 -14.69 -16.06 -40.07
CA VAL A 262 -14.01 -16.52 -41.29
C VAL A 262 -14.39 -15.59 -42.42
N ALA A 263 -13.48 -14.68 -42.77
CA ALA A 263 -13.71 -13.62 -43.74
C ALA A 263 -13.00 -13.91 -45.07
N PRO A 264 -13.72 -14.27 -46.15
CA PRO A 264 -13.16 -14.35 -47.49
C PRO A 264 -12.62 -12.96 -47.93
N LYS A 265 -11.38 -12.94 -48.44
CA LYS A 265 -10.70 -11.72 -48.90
C LYS A 265 -10.61 -11.64 -50.42
N ASN A 266 -9.80 -12.50 -51.02
CA ASN A 266 -9.46 -12.41 -52.44
C ASN A 266 -9.43 -13.81 -53.09
N ALA A 267 -10.04 -13.93 -54.27
CA ALA A 267 -9.74 -15.03 -55.17
C ALA A 267 -8.32 -14.89 -55.71
N ARG A 268 -7.59 -16.01 -55.80
CA ARG A 268 -6.28 -16.06 -56.48
C ARG A 268 -6.40 -16.44 -57.95
N TYR A 269 -7.61 -16.42 -58.50
CA TYR A 269 -7.92 -16.64 -59.91
C TYR A 269 -8.77 -15.50 -60.48
N TYR A 270 -8.83 -15.42 -61.81
CA TYR A 270 -9.63 -14.41 -62.50
C TYR A 270 -11.13 -14.75 -62.44
N ILE A 271 -11.92 -13.84 -61.88
CA ILE A 271 -13.39 -13.91 -61.86
C ILE A 271 -13.93 -12.96 -62.93
N PRO A 272 -14.62 -13.45 -63.98
CA PRO A 272 -15.29 -12.59 -64.95
C PRO A 272 -16.30 -11.67 -64.27
N GLN A 273 -16.46 -10.43 -64.75
CA GLN A 273 -17.35 -9.42 -64.15
C GLN A 273 -18.80 -9.90 -63.97
N ASN A 274 -19.29 -10.80 -64.85
CA ASN A 274 -20.65 -11.35 -64.78
C ASN A 274 -20.82 -12.47 -63.73
N CYS A 275 -19.74 -12.89 -63.06
CA CYS A 275 -19.74 -13.94 -62.04
C CYS A 275 -19.41 -13.40 -60.65
N SER A 276 -19.46 -12.08 -60.46
CA SER A 276 -19.22 -11.41 -59.16
C SER A 276 -20.31 -11.80 -58.16
N PHE A 277 -20.15 -12.94 -57.49
CA PHE A 277 -20.87 -13.26 -56.27
C PHE A 277 -20.42 -12.33 -55.14
N ASP A 278 -21.34 -11.96 -54.26
CA ASP A 278 -21.05 -11.25 -53.00
C ASP A 278 -20.45 -12.21 -51.97
N ASP A 279 -19.39 -12.91 -52.35
CA ASP A 279 -18.67 -13.91 -51.56
C ASP A 279 -17.71 -13.25 -50.55
N ARG A 280 -17.97 -11.99 -50.16
CA ARG A 280 -17.15 -11.24 -49.19
C ARG A 280 -17.76 -11.20 -47.80
N ILE A 281 -18.90 -11.83 -47.60
CA ILE A 281 -19.59 -11.87 -46.32
C ILE A 281 -18.79 -12.75 -45.35
N PRO A 282 -18.31 -12.19 -44.22
CA PRO A 282 -17.69 -13.00 -43.18
C PRO A 282 -18.70 -13.99 -42.61
N GLN A 283 -18.30 -15.25 -42.51
CA GLN A 283 -19.07 -16.26 -41.80
C GLN A 283 -18.67 -16.25 -40.33
N GLU A 284 -19.67 -16.20 -39.45
CA GLU A 284 -19.48 -16.27 -38.00
C GLU A 284 -19.98 -17.62 -37.49
N TYR A 285 -19.18 -18.24 -36.64
CA TYR A 285 -19.52 -19.49 -35.96
C TYR A 285 -19.44 -19.26 -34.46
N GLU A 286 -20.38 -19.83 -33.71
CA GLU A 286 -20.31 -19.89 -32.26
C GLU A 286 -19.88 -21.29 -31.81
N ALA A 287 -19.07 -21.34 -30.75
CA ALA A 287 -18.64 -22.59 -30.14
C ALA A 287 -18.81 -22.52 -28.62
N ASP A 288 -19.15 -23.65 -28.01
CA ASP A 288 -19.19 -23.80 -26.56
C ASP A 288 -17.78 -23.75 -25.94
N PRO A 289 -17.63 -23.43 -24.64
CA PRO A 289 -16.33 -23.23 -23.99
C PRO A 289 -15.37 -24.42 -24.04
N ASP A 290 -15.89 -25.64 -24.15
CA ASP A 290 -15.17 -26.90 -24.23
C ASP A 290 -14.66 -27.22 -25.65
N ILE A 291 -15.15 -26.48 -26.66
CA ILE A 291 -14.76 -26.65 -28.06
C ILE A 291 -13.57 -25.74 -28.39
N SER A 292 -12.53 -26.33 -28.98
CA SER A 292 -11.25 -25.66 -29.32
C SER A 292 -10.86 -25.79 -30.80
N SER A 293 -11.75 -26.34 -31.63
CA SER A 293 -11.51 -26.51 -33.06
C SER A 293 -12.78 -26.39 -33.87
N LEU A 294 -12.65 -25.82 -35.07
CA LEU A 294 -13.71 -25.72 -36.07
C LEU A 294 -13.19 -26.23 -37.41
N THR A 295 -13.97 -27.09 -38.07
CA THR A 295 -13.73 -27.45 -39.46
C THR A 295 -14.61 -26.58 -40.35
N VAL A 296 -14.00 -25.72 -41.15
CA VAL A 296 -14.70 -24.93 -42.16
C VAL A 296 -14.88 -25.83 -43.38
N ALA A 297 -16.13 -26.10 -43.73
CA ALA A 297 -16.52 -26.83 -44.94
C ALA A 297 -17.00 -25.84 -46.02
N ASP A 298 -17.10 -26.32 -47.26
CA ASP A 298 -17.61 -25.57 -48.42
C ASP A 298 -16.89 -24.22 -48.66
N ALA A 299 -15.60 -24.16 -48.35
CA ALA A 299 -14.76 -23.02 -48.68
C ALA A 299 -14.56 -22.91 -50.20
N LEU A 300 -14.40 -21.68 -50.68
CA LEU A 300 -14.06 -21.40 -52.07
C LEU A 300 -12.64 -21.86 -52.35
N SER A 301 -12.44 -22.54 -53.48
CA SER A 301 -11.14 -23.02 -53.91
C SER A 301 -10.24 -21.90 -54.39
N TYR A 302 -8.94 -22.00 -54.10
CA TYR A 302 -7.95 -21.01 -54.48
C TYR A 302 -8.34 -19.58 -54.06
N TYR A 303 -8.83 -19.47 -52.82
CA TYR A 303 -9.34 -18.25 -52.21
C TYR A 303 -8.63 -17.97 -50.88
N GLU A 304 -8.32 -16.70 -50.64
CA GLU A 304 -7.67 -16.24 -49.41
C GLU A 304 -8.71 -15.83 -48.36
N TYR A 305 -8.53 -16.33 -47.14
CA TYR A 305 -9.39 -16.04 -45.98
C TYR A 305 -8.58 -15.40 -44.86
N GLU A 306 -9.21 -14.51 -44.09
CA GLU A 306 -8.75 -14.08 -42.78
C GLU A 306 -9.62 -14.71 -41.69
N VAL A 307 -8.97 -15.25 -40.67
CA VAL A 307 -9.62 -15.93 -39.55
C VAL A 307 -9.16 -15.31 -38.24
N PHE A 308 -10.10 -15.07 -37.33
CA PHE A 308 -9.83 -14.67 -35.95
C PHE A 308 -10.89 -15.24 -35.01
N VAL A 309 -10.56 -15.31 -33.72
CA VAL A 309 -11.44 -15.85 -32.68
C VAL A 309 -11.56 -14.85 -31.54
N GLU A 310 -12.76 -14.69 -31.01
CA GLU A 310 -13.09 -13.89 -29.83
C GLU A 310 -13.71 -14.79 -28.76
N ALA A 311 -13.44 -14.51 -27.49
CA ALA A 311 -14.06 -15.18 -26.35
C ALA A 311 -15.08 -14.28 -25.67
N LYS A 312 -16.08 -14.88 -25.01
CA LYS A 312 -17.19 -14.17 -24.37
C LYS A 312 -17.37 -14.57 -22.92
N THR A 313 -17.53 -13.59 -22.05
CA THR A 313 -18.09 -13.73 -20.68
C THR A 313 -19.48 -13.08 -20.66
N PHE A 314 -19.61 -11.90 -20.03
CA PHE A 314 -20.76 -11.01 -20.14
C PHE A 314 -20.79 -10.28 -21.50
N ALA A 315 -19.62 -10.07 -22.12
CA ALA A 315 -19.45 -9.48 -23.45
C ALA A 315 -18.24 -10.12 -24.18
N TYR A 316 -18.12 -9.89 -25.49
CA TYR A 316 -16.97 -10.36 -26.25
C TYR A 316 -15.72 -9.54 -25.90
N GLY A 317 -14.63 -10.25 -25.63
CA GLY A 317 -13.31 -9.68 -25.52
C GLY A 317 -12.70 -9.32 -26.88
N PRO A 318 -11.48 -8.75 -26.87
CA PRO A 318 -10.71 -8.52 -28.08
C PRO A 318 -10.48 -9.79 -28.89
N ARG A 319 -10.42 -9.63 -30.22
CA ARG A 319 -10.07 -10.71 -31.15
C ARG A 319 -8.62 -11.17 -31.01
N SER A 320 -8.40 -12.45 -31.30
CA SER A 320 -7.08 -13.06 -31.48
C SER A 320 -6.27 -12.36 -32.58
N GLU A 321 -5.00 -12.73 -32.70
CA GLU A 321 -4.26 -12.47 -33.94
C GLU A 321 -5.03 -13.00 -35.16
N VAL A 322 -4.97 -12.26 -36.26
CA VAL A 322 -5.59 -12.67 -37.53
C VAL A 322 -4.65 -13.63 -38.25
N LYS A 323 -5.16 -14.82 -38.61
CA LYS A 323 -4.45 -15.78 -39.47
C LYS A 323 -5.00 -15.70 -40.89
N ARG A 324 -4.11 -15.74 -41.87
CA ARG A 324 -4.45 -15.83 -43.29
C ARG A 324 -4.28 -17.26 -43.78
N VAL A 325 -5.22 -17.74 -44.57
CA VAL A 325 -5.17 -19.06 -45.18
C VAL A 325 -5.59 -18.98 -46.64
N LEU A 326 -4.89 -19.72 -47.50
CA LEU A 326 -5.23 -19.88 -48.91
C LEU A 326 -5.64 -21.33 -49.15
N THR A 327 -6.87 -21.55 -49.58
CA THR A 327 -7.34 -22.89 -50.00
C THR A 327 -6.60 -23.34 -51.26
N THR A 328 -6.43 -24.65 -51.43
CA THR A 328 -5.75 -25.18 -52.62
C THR A 328 -6.64 -25.07 -53.87
N GLY A 329 -6.02 -25.15 -55.05
CA GLY A 329 -6.78 -25.30 -56.29
C GLY A 329 -7.45 -26.68 -56.33
N GLY A 330 -8.70 -26.74 -56.79
CA GLY A 330 -9.34 -28.02 -57.08
C GLY A 330 -8.59 -28.77 -58.18
N SER A 331 -8.53 -30.10 -58.09
CA SER A 331 -7.97 -30.91 -59.16
C SER A 331 -8.84 -30.74 -60.41
N MET A 332 -8.27 -30.19 -61.47
CA MET A 332 -8.97 -29.96 -62.74
C MET A 332 -9.24 -31.33 -63.38
N ILE A 333 -10.48 -31.83 -63.29
CA ILE A 333 -10.89 -32.98 -64.10
C ILE A 333 -10.97 -32.46 -65.54
N LEU A 334 -9.87 -32.61 -66.28
CA LEU A 334 -9.83 -32.37 -67.71
C LEU A 334 -10.73 -33.42 -68.38
N TYR A 335 -11.96 -33.06 -68.72
CA TYR A 335 -12.74 -33.84 -69.68
C TYR A 335 -11.99 -33.79 -71.02
N PRO A 336 -11.58 -34.92 -71.61
CA PRO A 336 -10.93 -34.91 -72.91
C PRO A 336 -11.94 -34.39 -73.93
N VAL A 337 -11.66 -33.19 -74.48
CA VAL A 337 -12.40 -32.65 -75.62
C VAL A 337 -12.06 -33.53 -76.82
N ASN A 338 -12.97 -34.43 -77.16
CA ASN A 338 -12.84 -35.30 -78.31
C ASN A 338 -12.99 -34.46 -79.59
N ARG A 339 -11.88 -33.97 -80.15
CA ARG A 339 -11.88 -33.29 -81.45
C ARG A 339 -12.13 -34.34 -82.55
N LYS A 340 -13.40 -34.59 -82.89
CA LYS A 340 -13.75 -35.06 -84.23
C LYS A 340 -13.58 -33.90 -85.20
N MET A 341 -12.48 -33.90 -85.93
CA MET A 341 -12.29 -33.07 -87.11
C MET A 341 -13.21 -33.64 -88.21
N LEU A 342 -14.32 -32.96 -88.48
CA LEU A 342 -15.12 -33.17 -89.69
C LEU A 342 -14.29 -32.72 -90.89
N SER A 343 -14.03 -33.64 -91.81
CA SER A 343 -13.54 -33.37 -93.16
C SER A 343 -14.56 -32.54 -93.93
N LEU A 344 -14.10 -31.50 -94.61
CA LEU A 344 -14.84 -30.86 -95.70
C LEU A 344 -14.06 -31.09 -96.99
N ILE A 345 -14.86 -31.46 -97.99
CA ILE A 345 -14.57 -31.75 -99.40
C ILE A 345 -13.92 -30.56 -100.10
#